data_AF-A0A3D4R4U5-F1
#
_entry.id   AF-A0A3D4R4U5-F1
#
_cell.length_a   1.000
_cell.length_b   1.000
_cell.length_c   1.000
_cell.angle_alpha   90.00
_cell.angle_beta   90.00
_cell.angle_gamma   90.00
#
_symmetry.space_group_name_H-M   'P 1'
#
loop_
_entity.id
_entity.type
_entity.pdbx_description
1 polymer ?
#
loop_
_entity_poly.entity_id
_entity_poly.type
_entity_poly.pdbx_seq_one_letter_code
_entity_poly.pdbx_strand_id
1 'polypeptide(L)'
;YGLHYLLNLVTENAGRPCAVLVRAIQPFSGLDEMQARRKRHGKELTNGPAKLCQALAIDKSLNGWDLTQGVHLWVEDHQTVDARDILSTPRIGIDYAREEHRKALWRFLIKPA
;
A
#
# COMPACT_ATOMS: atom_id res chain seq x y z
N TYR A 1 -2.57 7.00 -18.49
CA TYR A 1 -3.01 6.97 -17.09
C TYR A 1 -4.49 6.62 -17.08
N GLY A 2 -4.87 5.45 -16.59
CA GLY A 2 -6.27 5.00 -16.59
C GLY A 2 -6.51 3.91 -15.55
N LEU A 3 -7.59 4.07 -14.77
CA LEU A 3 -8.27 3.04 -13.97
C LEU A 3 -7.45 2.26 -12.92
N HIS A 4 -6.51 2.91 -12.24
CA HIS A 4 -5.82 2.29 -11.10
C HIS A 4 -6.00 3.11 -9.84
N TYR A 5 -6.54 2.46 -8.81
CA TYR A 5 -6.65 3.03 -7.47
C TYR A 5 -5.34 2.81 -6.69
N LEU A 6 -5.03 3.74 -5.79
CA LEU A 6 -3.88 3.69 -4.91
C LEU A 6 -4.37 3.92 -3.49
N LEU A 7 -4.08 2.98 -2.59
CA LEU A 7 -4.46 3.07 -1.18
C LEU A 7 -3.46 3.95 -0.41
N ASN A 8 -3.91 5.10 0.06
CA ASN A 8 -3.12 5.99 0.92
C ASN A 8 -3.82 6.14 2.27
N LEU A 9 -3.04 6.08 3.35
CA LEU A 9 -3.53 6.30 4.71
C LEU A 9 -3.06 7.68 5.18
N VAL A 10 -3.99 8.58 5.51
CA VAL A 10 -3.66 9.92 6.01
C VAL A 10 -3.13 9.79 7.43
N THR A 11 -1.98 10.43 7.71
CA THR A 11 -1.27 10.28 8.98
C THR A 11 -1.19 11.56 9.82
N GLU A 12 -1.69 12.68 9.30
CA GLU A 12 -1.62 13.97 9.97
C GLU A 12 -2.98 14.67 10.00
N ASN A 13 -3.07 15.70 10.85
CA ASN A 13 -4.25 16.54 10.98
C ASN A 13 -4.56 17.31 9.68
N ALA A 14 -5.81 17.76 9.57
CA ALA A 14 -6.25 18.63 8.48
C ALA A 14 -5.30 19.83 8.28
N GLY A 15 -4.95 20.11 7.03
CA GLY A 15 -3.98 21.15 6.66
C GLY A 15 -2.53 20.64 6.52
N ARG A 16 -2.23 19.39 6.89
CA ARG A 16 -0.92 18.76 6.67
C ARG A 16 -1.05 17.56 5.72
N PRO A 17 -0.63 17.67 4.45
CA PRO A 17 -0.86 16.63 3.44
C PRO A 17 0.15 15.48 3.55
N CYS A 18 0.16 14.77 4.68
CA CYS A 18 1.01 13.62 4.91
C CYS A 18 0.19 12.33 4.88
N ALA A 19 0.67 11.36 4.10
CA ALA A 19 0.04 10.05 3.98
C ALA A 19 1.08 8.97 3.68
N VAL A 20 0.74 7.74 4.01
CA VAL A 20 1.51 6.53 3.67
C VAL A 20 0.81 5.79 2.55
N LEU A 21 1.51 5.61 1.42
CA LEU A 21 1.05 4.78 0.31
C LEU A 21 1.35 3.30 0.61
N VAL A 22 0.32 2.47 0.64
CA VAL A 22 0.49 1.01 0.68
C VAL A 22 0.88 0.53 -0.71
N ARG A 23 2.08 -0.01 -0.86
CA ARG A 23 2.65 -0.38 -2.16
C ARG A 23 2.56 -1.86 -2.50
N ALA A 24 2.57 -2.72 -1.49
CA ALA A 24 2.44 -4.15 -1.63
C ALA A 24 2.00 -4.74 -0.29
N ILE A 25 1.39 -5.92 -0.36
CA ILE A 25 1.07 -6.73 0.82
C ILE A 25 1.47 -8.18 0.56
N GLN A 26 1.75 -8.92 1.63
CA GLN A 26 1.76 -10.38 1.59
C GLN A 26 0.34 -10.87 1.91
N PRO A 27 -0.36 -11.54 0.98
CA PRO A 27 -1.69 -12.08 1.26
C PRO A 27 -1.62 -13.12 2.38
N PHE A 28 -2.48 -12.97 3.38
CA PHE A 28 -2.60 -13.91 4.50
C PHE A 28 -3.84 -14.79 4.37
N SER A 29 -4.99 -14.18 4.06
CA SER A 29 -6.29 -14.83 3.86
C SER A 29 -6.96 -14.32 2.58
N GLY A 30 -8.02 -14.98 2.13
CA GLY A 30 -8.80 -14.56 0.96
C GLY A 30 -8.09 -14.71 -0.39
N LEU A 31 -7.08 -15.60 -0.49
CA LEU A 31 -6.29 -15.78 -1.70
C LEU A 31 -7.15 -16.13 -2.91
N ASP A 32 -8.14 -17.02 -2.77
CA ASP A 32 -8.99 -17.45 -3.88
C ASP A 32 -9.80 -16.28 -4.47
N GLU A 33 -10.33 -15.40 -3.61
CA GLU A 33 -11.03 -14.19 -4.05
C GLU A 33 -10.10 -13.21 -4.78
N MET A 34 -8.91 -12.97 -4.20
CA MET A 34 -7.91 -12.10 -4.82
C MET A 34 -7.51 -12.63 -6.21
N GLN A 35 -7.29 -13.94 -6.31
CA GLN A 35 -6.92 -14.61 -7.56
C GLN A 35 -8.06 -14.56 -8.57
N ALA A 36 -9.32 -14.75 -8.13
CA ALA A 36 -10.49 -14.63 -8.99
C ALA A 36 -10.65 -13.22 -9.55
N ARG A 37 -10.50 -12.18 -8.71
CA ARG A 37 -10.57 -10.77 -9.12
C ARG A 37 -9.47 -10.41 -10.13
N ARG A 38 -8.25 -10.90 -9.91
CA ARG A 38 -7.09 -10.51 -10.72
C ARG A 38 -6.76 -11.44 -11.88
N LYS A 39 -7.27 -12.67 -11.86
CA LYS A 39 -6.90 -13.76 -12.79
C LYS A 39 -5.38 -13.96 -12.85
N ARG A 40 -4.72 -13.89 -11.69
CA ARG A 40 -3.26 -13.98 -11.51
C ARG A 40 -2.95 -14.72 -10.20
N HIS A 41 -1.75 -15.27 -10.11
CA HIS A 41 -1.27 -16.02 -8.94
C HIS A 41 0.13 -15.55 -8.49
N GLY A 42 0.55 -15.99 -7.31
CA GLY A 42 1.89 -15.74 -6.79
C GLY A 42 2.17 -14.26 -6.49
N LYS A 43 3.44 -13.85 -6.61
CA LYS A 43 3.91 -12.50 -6.23
C LYS A 43 3.19 -11.39 -7.00
N GLU A 44 2.79 -11.64 -8.24
CA GLU A 44 2.11 -10.67 -9.10
C GLU A 44 0.70 -10.29 -8.63
N LEU A 45 0.16 -11.01 -7.63
CA LEU A 45 -1.16 -10.76 -7.07
C LEU A 45 -1.23 -9.38 -6.41
N THR A 46 -0.25 -9.06 -5.54
CA THR A 46 -0.27 -7.90 -4.65
C THR A 46 1.05 -7.13 -4.57
N ASN A 47 2.05 -7.42 -5.41
CA ASN A 47 3.36 -6.71 -5.41
C ASN A 47 3.37 -5.33 -6.09
N GLY A 48 2.24 -4.60 -6.05
CA GLY A 48 2.14 -3.26 -6.61
C GLY A 48 0.91 -2.52 -6.09
N PRO A 49 0.93 -1.18 -6.05
CA PRO A 49 -0.12 -0.42 -5.38
C PRO A 49 -1.48 -0.54 -6.08
N ALA A 50 -1.49 -0.52 -7.41
CA ALA A 50 -2.70 -0.81 -8.18
C ALA A 50 -3.13 -2.27 -8.09
N LYS A 51 -2.14 -3.17 -8.04
CA LYS A 51 -2.32 -4.62 -7.99
C LYS A 51 -3.04 -5.03 -6.70
N LEU A 52 -2.57 -4.55 -5.55
CA LEU A 52 -3.22 -4.85 -4.28
C LEU A 52 -4.62 -4.24 -4.17
N CYS A 53 -4.85 -3.04 -4.74
CA CYS A 53 -6.21 -2.47 -4.73
C CYS A 53 -7.18 -3.35 -5.51
N GLN A 54 -6.79 -3.84 -6.68
CA GLN A 54 -7.59 -4.80 -7.46
C GLN A 54 -7.82 -6.13 -6.71
N ALA A 55 -6.79 -6.65 -6.03
CA ALA A 55 -6.90 -7.89 -5.28
C ALA A 55 -7.88 -7.75 -4.10
N LEU A 56 -7.83 -6.63 -3.39
CA LEU A 56 -8.68 -6.31 -2.24
C LEU A 56 -10.03 -5.67 -2.60
N ALA A 57 -10.36 -5.53 -3.88
CA ALA A 57 -11.54 -4.80 -4.34
C ALA A 57 -11.64 -3.36 -3.78
N ILE A 58 -10.51 -2.68 -3.61
CA ILE A 58 -10.45 -1.28 -3.21
C ILE A 58 -10.69 -0.40 -4.43
N ASP A 59 -11.71 0.45 -4.33
CA ASP A 59 -12.05 1.45 -5.33
C ASP A 59 -12.32 2.84 -4.70
N LYS A 60 -12.85 3.76 -5.51
CA LYS A 60 -13.12 5.15 -5.09
C LYS A 60 -14.19 5.27 -4.00
N SER A 61 -15.05 4.27 -3.81
CA SER A 61 -16.08 4.30 -2.77
C SER A 61 -15.50 4.38 -1.35
N LEU A 62 -14.25 3.91 -1.17
CA LEU A 62 -13.52 3.98 0.10
C LEU A 62 -12.72 5.28 0.26
N ASN A 63 -12.81 6.23 -0.68
CA ASN A 63 -12.09 7.50 -0.56
C ASN A 63 -12.67 8.36 0.57
N GLY A 64 -11.85 8.68 1.57
CA GLY A 64 -12.29 9.39 2.78
C GLY A 64 -12.87 8.46 3.84
N TRP A 65 -12.83 7.14 3.63
CA TRP A 65 -13.20 6.17 4.65
C TRP A 65 -12.27 6.27 5.86
N ASP A 66 -12.86 6.32 7.05
CA ASP A 66 -12.13 6.30 8.30
C ASP A 66 -11.79 4.84 8.68
N LEU A 67 -10.51 4.50 8.54
CA LEU A 67 -9.99 3.17 8.85
C LEU A 67 -10.19 2.74 10.30
N THR A 68 -10.43 3.69 11.21
CA THR A 68 -10.62 3.40 12.64
C THR A 68 -12.02 2.88 12.97
N GLN A 69 -12.96 2.95 12.02
CA GLN A 69 -14.34 2.49 12.19
C GLN A 69 -14.48 0.96 12.10
N GLY A 70 -13.48 0.23 11.57
CA GLY A 70 -13.41 -1.23 11.71
C GLY A 70 -14.40 -2.07 10.89
N VAL A 71 -15.06 -1.52 9.85
CA VAL A 71 -16.11 -2.28 9.09
C VAL A 71 -15.75 -2.64 7.65
N HIS A 72 -15.44 -1.67 6.78
CA HIS A 72 -15.19 -1.96 5.35
C HIS A 72 -13.71 -2.15 5.03
N LEU A 73 -12.86 -1.33 5.62
CA LEU A 73 -11.42 -1.40 5.52
C LEU A 73 -10.84 -0.89 6.84
N TRP A 74 -9.94 -1.64 7.44
CA TRP A 74 -9.29 -1.30 8.69
C TRP A 74 -7.87 -1.87 8.74
N VAL A 75 -7.12 -1.48 9.77
CA VAL A 75 -5.77 -1.98 10.04
C VAL A 75 -5.80 -2.69 11.39
N GLU A 76 -5.24 -3.89 11.45
CA GLU A 76 -5.11 -4.69 12.65
C GLU A 76 -3.66 -4.76 13.10
N ASP A 77 -3.46 -4.84 14.40
CA ASP A 77 -2.15 -5.22 14.94
C ASP A 77 -1.90 -6.72 14.65
N HIS A 78 -0.66 -7.05 14.31
CA HIS A 78 -0.29 -8.42 13.95
C HIS A 78 1.06 -8.83 14.53
N GLN A 79 2.15 -8.25 14.03
CA GLN A 79 3.50 -8.56 14.48
C GLN A 79 4.40 -7.34 14.40
N THR A 80 5.31 -7.24 15.35
CA THR A 80 6.41 -6.27 15.31
C THR A 80 7.50 -6.76 14.36
N VAL A 81 7.88 -5.91 13.41
CA VAL A 81 9.02 -6.15 12.51
C VAL A 81 10.26 -5.50 13.12
N ASP A 82 11.36 -6.24 13.25
CA ASP A 82 12.63 -5.68 13.71
C ASP A 82 13.14 -4.63 12.72
N ALA A 83 13.64 -3.50 13.23
CA ALA A 83 14.16 -2.42 12.40
C ALA A 83 15.29 -2.89 11.46
N ARG A 84 16.07 -3.90 11.85
CA ARG A 84 17.12 -4.49 11.00
C ARG A 84 16.55 -5.16 9.75
N ASP A 85 15.28 -5.55 9.77
CA ASP A 85 14.58 -6.23 8.68
C ASP A 85 13.79 -5.25 7.80
N ILE A 86 13.89 -3.94 8.07
CA ILE A 86 13.29 -2.87 7.27
C ILE A 86 14.35 -2.23 6.37
N LEU A 87 14.15 -2.33 5.06
CA LEU A 87 14.94 -1.62 4.05
C LEU A 87 14.31 -0.27 3.73
N SER A 88 15.12 0.78 3.74
CA SER A 88 14.72 2.13 3.32
C SER A 88 15.36 2.47 1.98
N THR A 89 14.55 2.89 1.01
CA THR A 89 14.96 3.11 -0.38
C THR A 89 14.28 4.35 -0.97
N PRO A 90 14.79 4.90 -2.09
CA PRO A 90 14.08 5.91 -2.87
C PRO A 90 12.68 5.45 -3.29
N ARG A 91 11.74 6.39 -3.37
CA ARG A 91 10.37 6.15 -3.86
C ARG A 91 10.36 5.93 -5.38
N ILE A 92 9.38 5.16 -5.85
CA ILE A 92 9.22 4.80 -7.27
C ILE A 92 8.12 5.64 -7.90
N GLY A 93 8.34 6.13 -9.12
CA GLY A 93 7.34 6.85 -9.92
C GLY A 93 7.20 8.33 -9.57
N ILE A 94 8.26 8.95 -9.04
CA ILE A 94 8.30 10.35 -8.64
C ILE A 94 9.38 11.16 -9.39
N ASP A 95 9.69 10.78 -10.63
CA ASP A 95 10.75 11.44 -11.42
C ASP A 95 10.48 12.93 -11.66
N TYR A 96 9.21 13.34 -11.58
CA TYR A 96 8.76 14.73 -11.63
C TYR A 96 9.11 15.55 -10.36
N ALA A 97 9.47 14.89 -9.26
CA ALA A 97 9.72 15.56 -7.98
C ALA A 97 11.14 16.17 -7.93
N ARG A 98 11.33 17.10 -7.00
CA ARG A 98 12.64 17.69 -6.68
C ARG A 98 13.65 16.60 -6.35
N GLU A 99 14.91 16.84 -6.70
CA GLU A 99 15.99 15.87 -6.51
C GLU A 99 16.11 15.38 -5.06
N GLU A 100 15.97 16.28 -4.08
CA GLU A 100 15.97 15.94 -2.65
C GLU A 100 14.88 14.91 -2.31
N HIS A 101 13.69 15.05 -2.89
CA HIS A 101 12.56 14.14 -2.68
C HIS A 101 12.71 12.81 -3.41
N ARG A 102 13.41 12.82 -4.56
CA ARG A 102 13.76 11.61 -5.31
C ARG A 102 14.82 10.80 -4.59
N LYS A 103 15.79 11.46 -3.95
CA LYS A 103 16.87 10.81 -3.18
C LYS A 103 16.42 10.39 -1.77
N ALA A 104 15.39 11.01 -1.21
CA ALA A 104 14.87 10.67 0.12
C ALA A 104 14.45 9.19 0.23
N LEU A 105 14.86 8.52 1.31
CA LEU A 105 14.64 7.11 1.57
C LEU A 105 13.25 6.81 2.18
N TRP A 106 12.19 7.38 1.59
CA TRP A 106 10.81 7.26 2.09
C TRP A 106 10.01 6.12 1.44
N ARG A 107 10.69 5.01 1.12
CA ARG A 107 10.05 3.75 0.74
C ARG A 107 10.62 2.62 1.58
N PHE A 108 9.76 2.06 2.41
CA PHE A 108 10.08 1.02 3.36
C PHE A 108 9.63 -0.35 2.84
N LEU A 109 10.47 -1.36 2.98
CA LEU A 109 10.18 -2.75 2.60
C LEU A 109 10.65 -3.69 3.70
N ILE A 110 9.95 -4.79 3.91
CA ILE A 110 10.42 -5.89 4.74
C ILE A 110 11.40 -6.72 3.90
N LYS A 111 12.56 -7.08 4.46
CA LYS A 111 13.50 -8.01 3.84
C LYS A 111 12.78 -9.35 3.58
N PRO A 112 12.97 -9.97 2.40
CA PRO A 112 12.55 -11.36 2.24
C PRO A 112 13.24 -12.21 3.32
N ALA A 113 12.47 -13.04 4.02
CA ALA A 113 13.01 -14.06 4.91
C ALA A 113 13.87 -15.06 4.12
#